data_AF-M6RS69-F1
#
_entry.id   AF-M6RS69-F1
#
_cell.length_a   1.000
_cell.length_b   1.000
_cell.length_c   1.000
_cell.angle_alpha   90.00
_cell.angle_beta   90.00
_cell.angle_gamma   90.00
#
_symmetry.space_group_name_H-M   'P 1'
#
loop_
_entity.id
_entity.type
_entity.pdbx_description
1 polymer ?
#
loop_
_entity_poly.entity_id
_entity_poly.type
_entity_poly.pdbx_seq_one_letter_code
_entity_poly.pdbx_strand_id
1 'polypeptide(L)'
;MALIEEFESQGNFLFRWRSYIPGIILVLCLGLLPFYQFPGNSYTYHLYYQSFCFTISLLGLSIRSFVIGYAPARTSGRNTKEQVADLVNQEGIYSLIRHPLYVGNFLMYLGAVLF
;
A
#
# COMPACT_ATOMS: atom_id res chain seq x y z
N MET A 1 -14.11 -7.91 -26.30
CA MET A 1 -13.88 -6.52 -25.85
C MET A 1 -14.44 -6.21 -24.47
N ALA A 2 -15.45 -6.93 -23.96
CA ALA A 2 -16.01 -6.71 -22.62
C ALA A 2 -15.01 -6.77 -21.44
N LEU A 3 -14.01 -7.68 -21.47
CA LEU A 3 -13.10 -7.85 -20.32
C LEU A 3 -12.22 -6.62 -20.05
N ILE A 4 -11.82 -5.89 -21.10
CA ILE A 4 -10.96 -4.70 -20.97
C ILE A 4 -11.76 -3.57 -20.31
N GLU A 5 -12.98 -3.34 -20.79
CA GLU A 5 -13.91 -2.35 -20.25
C GLU A 5 -14.26 -2.66 -18.79
N GLU A 6 -14.43 -3.95 -18.47
CA GLU A 6 -14.69 -4.40 -17.10
C GLU A 6 -13.50 -4.15 -16.17
N PHE A 7 -12.27 -4.46 -16.61
CA PHE A 7 -11.07 -4.16 -15.83
C PHE A 7 -10.85 -2.66 -15.63
N GLU A 8 -11.14 -1.83 -16.64
CA GLU A 8 -11.08 -0.38 -16.51
C GLU A 8 -12.10 0.13 -15.49
N SER A 9 -13.35 -0.32 -15.58
CA SER A 9 -14.44 0.04 -14.66
C SER A 9 -14.10 -0.34 -13.22
N GLN A 10 -13.68 -1.58 -12.99
CA GLN A 10 -13.27 -2.07 -11.67
C GLN A 10 -12.06 -1.32 -11.13
N GLY A 11 -11.05 -1.06 -11.98
CA GLY A 11 -9.86 -0.30 -11.62
C GLY A 11 -10.19 1.13 -11.18
N ASN A 12 -11.05 1.83 -11.94
CA ASN A 12 -11.49 3.19 -11.61
C ASN A 12 -12.30 3.23 -10.31
N PHE A 13 -13.16 2.24 -10.09
CA PHE A 13 -13.89 2.09 -8.83
C PHE A 13 -12.93 1.92 -7.64
N LEU A 14 -12.00 0.97 -7.72
CA LEU A 14 -11.01 0.72 -6.66
C LEU A 14 -10.12 1.94 -6.41
N PHE A 15 -9.70 2.63 -7.47
CA PHE A 15 -8.87 3.83 -7.35
C PHE A 15 -9.59 4.96 -6.62
N ARG A 16 -10.88 5.16 -6.91
CA ARG A 16 -11.72 6.20 -6.28
C ARG A 16 -11.90 5.96 -4.78
N TRP A 17 -12.07 4.70 -4.38
CA TRP A 17 -12.32 4.29 -2.99
C TRP A 17 -11.09 3.74 -2.25
N ARG A 18 -9.89 3.89 -2.82
CA ARG A 18 -8.64 3.30 -2.31
C ARG A 18 -8.33 3.62 -0.84
N SER A 19 -8.76 4.78 -0.34
CA SER A 19 -8.46 5.24 1.03
C SER A 19 -9.35 4.60 2.10
N TYR A 20 -10.50 4.03 1.71
CA TYR A 20 -11.46 3.48 2.67
C TYR A 20 -11.07 2.06 3.11
N ILE A 21 -10.51 1.26 2.20
CA ILE A 21 -10.09 -0.12 2.51
C ILE A 21 -9.08 -0.15 3.68
N PRO A 22 -7.98 0.64 3.66
CA PRO A 22 -7.06 0.69 4.80
C PRO A 22 -7.73 1.20 6.09
N GLY A 23 -8.67 2.15 5.98
CA GLY A 23 -9.40 2.67 7.14
C GLY A 23 -10.26 1.60 7.81
N ILE A 24 -10.97 0.77 7.03
CA ILE A 24 -11.76 -0.34 7.54
C ILE A 24 -10.85 -1.37 8.23
N ILE A 25 -9.73 -1.73 7.62
CA ILE A 25 -8.75 -2.66 8.19
C ILE A 25 -8.25 -2.12 9.54
N LEU A 26 -7.91 -0.83 9.62
CA LEU A 26 -7.46 -0.21 10.86
C LEU A 26 -8.51 -0.31 11.98
N VAL A 27 -9.78 -0.02 11.67
CA VAL A 27 -10.88 -0.15 12.66
C VAL A 27 -11.03 -1.60 13.13
N LEU A 28 -10.92 -2.57 12.22
CA LEU A 28 -10.96 -4.00 12.58
C LEU A 28 -9.78 -4.39 13.48
N CYS A 29 -8.56 -3.96 13.16
CA CYS A 29 -7.38 -4.20 14.00
C CYS A 29 -7.58 -3.64 15.41
N LEU A 30 -8.08 -2.40 15.54
CA LEU A 30 -8.35 -1.77 16.84
C LEU A 30 -9.41 -2.54 17.65
N GLY A 31 -10.46 -3.03 16.98
CA GLY A 31 -11.51 -3.83 17.63
C GLY A 31 -11.02 -5.21 18.11
N LEU A 32 -9.97 -5.75 17.48
CA LEU A 32 -9.38 -7.04 17.83
C LEU A 32 -8.28 -6.94 18.91
N LEU A 33 -7.75 -5.75 19.20
CA LEU A 33 -6.72 -5.54 20.22
C LEU A 33 -7.02 -6.18 21.59
N PRO A 34 -8.25 -6.11 22.14
CA PRO A 34 -8.56 -6.74 23.43
C PRO A 34 -8.39 -8.26 23.45
N PHE A 35 -8.42 -8.91 22.28
CA PHE A 35 -8.28 -10.35 22.13
C PHE A 35 -6.84 -10.77 21.74
N TYR A 36 -5.92 -9.82 21.63
CA TYR A 36 -4.55 -10.10 21.27
C TYR A 36 -3.83 -10.91 22.35
N GLN A 37 -3.14 -11.97 21.93
CA GLN A 37 -2.29 -12.77 22.80
C GLN A 37 -0.85 -12.75 22.29
N PHE A 38 0.10 -12.66 23.21
CA PHE A 38 1.52 -12.68 22.87
C PHE A 38 1.89 -13.98 22.12
N PRO A 39 2.49 -13.89 20.92
CA PRO A 39 3.00 -15.05 20.21
C PRO A 39 3.99 -15.83 21.10
N GLY A 40 3.70 -17.11 21.35
CA GLY A 40 4.54 -17.96 22.19
C GLY A 40 4.62 -17.57 23.67
N ASN A 41 3.72 -16.68 24.14
CA ASN A 41 3.66 -16.19 25.52
C ASN A 41 5.00 -15.62 26.06
N SER A 42 5.86 -15.15 25.16
CA SER A 42 7.21 -14.68 25.47
C SER A 42 7.41 -13.29 24.91
N TYR A 43 7.74 -12.36 25.80
CA TYR A 43 8.01 -10.97 25.46
C TYR A 43 9.13 -10.83 24.42
N THR A 44 10.19 -11.64 24.54
CA THR A 44 11.34 -11.58 23.64
C THR A 44 10.96 -11.98 22.21
N TYR A 45 10.18 -13.05 22.05
CA TYR A 45 9.69 -13.46 20.72
C TYR A 45 8.75 -12.42 20.12
N HIS A 46 7.86 -11.86 20.94
CA HIS A 46 6.99 -10.76 20.51
C HIS A 46 7.81 -9.55 20.03
N LEU A 47 8.87 -9.17 20.73
CA LEU A 47 9.73 -8.05 20.33
C LEU A 47 10.43 -8.29 18.97
N TYR A 48 10.94 -9.50 18.73
CA TYR A 48 11.52 -9.85 17.44
C TYR A 48 10.48 -9.84 16.32
N TYR A 49 9.30 -10.38 16.58
CA TYR A 49 8.20 -10.38 15.62
C TYR A 49 7.74 -8.95 15.29
N GLN A 50 7.57 -8.10 16.30
CA GLN A 50 7.24 -6.69 16.12
C GLN A 50 8.33 -5.94 15.34
N SER A 51 9.61 -6.22 15.61
CA SER A 51 10.73 -5.62 14.88
C SER A 51 10.76 -6.03 13.40
N PHE A 52 10.41 -7.29 13.11
CA PHE A 52 10.24 -7.78 11.74
C PHE A 52 9.09 -7.08 11.04
N CYS A 53 7.91 -7.01 11.66
CA CYS A 53 6.74 -6.30 11.12
C CYS A 53 7.06 -4.82 10.84
N PHE A 54 7.74 -4.15 11.76
CA PHE A 54 8.18 -2.77 11.59
C PHE A 54 9.16 -2.60 10.43
N THR A 55 10.09 -3.55 10.24
CA THR A 55 11.04 -3.53 9.12
C THR A 55 10.33 -3.67 7.77
N ILE A 56 9.30 -4.52 7.68
CA ILE A 56 8.45 -4.61 6.46
C ILE A 56 7.82 -3.25 6.17
N SER A 57 7.26 -2.59 7.18
CA SER A 57 6.67 -1.26 7.00
C SER A 57 7.70 -0.21 6.55
N LEU A 58 8.90 -0.24 7.12
CA LEU A 58 10.00 0.63 6.72
C LEU A 58 10.45 0.37 5.28
N LEU A 59 10.56 -0.88 4.85
CA LEU A 59 10.87 -1.23 3.46
C LEU A 59 9.81 -0.65 2.50
N GLY A 60 8.53 -0.75 2.84
CA GLY A 60 7.46 -0.12 2.08
C GLY A 60 7.61 1.40 1.97
N LEU A 61 7.96 2.07 3.08
CA LEU A 61 8.22 3.50 3.11
C LEU A 61 9.44 3.89 2.25
N SER A 62 10.52 3.11 2.33
CA SER A 62 11.73 3.33 1.51
C SER A 62 11.42 3.20 0.02
N ILE A 63 10.69 2.16 -0.39
CA ILE A 63 10.25 1.97 -1.78
C ILE A 63 9.40 3.17 -2.21
N ARG A 64 8.40 3.55 -1.42
CA ARG A 64 7.53 4.68 -1.74
C ARG A 64 8.33 5.97 -1.91
N SER A 65 9.29 6.23 -1.03
CA SER A 65 10.14 7.43 -1.08
C SER A 65 11.02 7.45 -2.33
N PHE A 66 11.64 6.30 -2.67
CA PHE A 66 12.43 6.15 -3.88
C PHE A 66 11.59 6.38 -5.15
N VAL A 67 10.40 5.79 -5.22
CA VAL A 67 9.48 5.93 -6.36
C VAL A 67 9.02 7.37 -6.53
N ILE A 68 8.74 8.10 -5.45
CA ILE A 68 8.36 9.52 -5.51
C ILE A 68 9.52 10.36 -6.07
N GLY A 69 10.76 10.07 -5.67
CA GLY A 69 11.94 10.76 -6.19
C GLY A 69 12.20 10.51 -7.68
N TYR A 70 11.77 9.36 -8.20
CA TYR A 70 11.93 8.98 -9.61
C TYR A 70 10.73 9.34 -10.49
N ALA A 71 9.56 9.61 -9.89
CA ALA A 71 8.35 9.91 -10.64
C ALA A 71 8.46 11.31 -11.29
N PRO A 72 8.23 11.42 -12.61
CA PRO A 72 8.14 12.72 -13.28
C PRO A 72 7.11 13.63 -12.60
N ALA A 73 7.38 14.94 -12.61
CA ALA A 73 6.43 15.91 -12.07
C ALA A 73 5.08 15.80 -12.80
N ARG A 74 3.97 15.93 -12.05
CA ARG A 74 2.59 15.97 -12.57
C ARG A 74 2.07 14.68 -13.23
N THR A 75 2.70 13.53 -13.03
CA THR A 75 2.19 12.24 -13.56
C THR A 75 1.53 11.34 -12.52
N SER A 76 1.77 11.60 -11.23
CA SER A 76 1.24 10.80 -10.10
C SER A 76 0.47 11.66 -9.11
N GLY A 77 -0.58 12.33 -9.59
CA GLY A 77 -1.44 13.20 -8.79
C GLY A 77 -2.25 12.47 -7.71
N ARG A 78 -2.79 13.22 -6.74
CA ARG A 78 -3.63 12.69 -5.66
C ARG A 78 -5.12 12.63 -5.99
N ASN A 79 -5.50 12.96 -7.21
CA ASN A 79 -6.89 13.01 -7.65
C ASN A 79 -7.55 11.63 -7.50
N THR A 80 -8.85 11.60 -7.22
CA THR A 80 -9.65 10.36 -7.02
C THR A 80 -10.83 10.26 -7.97
N LYS A 81 -11.28 11.39 -8.52
CA LYS A 81 -12.43 11.46 -9.44
C LYS A 81 -11.99 11.28 -10.90
N GLU A 82 -10.87 11.89 -11.27
CA GLU A 82 -10.30 11.83 -12.61
C GLU A 82 -8.78 11.72 -12.49
N GLN A 83 -8.17 10.89 -13.35
CA GLN A 83 -6.72 10.81 -13.45
C GLN A 83 -6.25 12.00 -14.26
N VAL A 84 -5.44 12.86 -13.64
CA VAL A 84 -4.77 13.96 -14.32
C VAL A 84 -3.30 13.61 -14.34
N ALA A 85 -2.80 13.21 -15.50
CA ALA A 85 -1.41 12.90 -15.76
C ALA A 85 -1.05 13.40 -17.15
N ASP A 86 -0.02 14.25 -17.25
CA ASP A 86 0.46 14.78 -18.52
C ASP A 86 1.02 13.64 -19.42
N LEU A 87 1.59 12.61 -18.80
CA LEU A 87 2.23 11.46 -19.43
C LEU A 87 2.05 10.20 -18.58
N VAL A 88 2.08 9.03 -19.22
CA VAL A 88 2.11 7.73 -18.52
C VAL A 88 3.55 7.43 -18.10
N ASN A 89 3.76 7.04 -16.84
CA ASN A 89 5.08 6.66 -16.35
C ASN A 89 5.49 5.30 -16.91
N GLN A 90 6.60 5.25 -17.66
CA GLN A 90 7.13 4.03 -18.26
C GLN A 90 8.62 3.80 -17.98
N GLU A 91 9.31 4.78 -17.40
CA GLU A 91 10.76 4.75 -17.19
C GLU A 91 11.15 4.41 -15.74
N GLY A 92 12.40 4.01 -15.55
CA GLY A 92 12.93 3.65 -14.24
C GLY A 92 12.16 2.49 -13.61
N ILE A 93 11.74 2.65 -12.36
CA ILE A 93 10.98 1.62 -11.64
C ILE A 93 9.61 1.32 -12.26
N TYR A 94 9.03 2.26 -13.01
CA TYR A 94 7.76 2.06 -13.72
C TYR A 94 7.91 1.16 -14.95
N SER A 95 9.13 0.92 -15.44
CA SER A 95 9.40 -0.07 -16.50
C SER A 95 9.28 -1.52 -16.02
N LEU A 96 9.46 -1.74 -14.71
CA LEU A 96 9.39 -3.07 -14.09
C LEU A 96 8.00 -3.39 -13.55
N ILE A 97 7.34 -2.40 -12.93
CA ILE A 97 6.05 -2.57 -12.27
C ILE A 97 5.15 -1.37 -12.59
N ARG A 98 3.88 -1.63 -12.92
CA ARG A 98 2.90 -0.59 -13.31
C ARG A 98 2.52 0.38 -12.18
N HIS A 99 2.50 -0.11 -10.93
CA HIS A 99 2.06 0.67 -9.77
C HIS A 99 3.04 0.57 -8.58
N PRO A 100 4.29 1.05 -8.73
CA PRO A 100 5.32 0.89 -7.71
C PRO A 100 5.01 1.67 -6.42
N LEU A 101 4.25 2.78 -6.51
CA LEU A 101 3.71 3.49 -5.34
C LEU A 101 2.76 2.62 -4.50
N TYR A 102 2.01 1.72 -5.14
CA TYR A 102 1.10 0.81 -4.45
C TYR A 102 1.82 -0.38 -3.85
N VAL A 103 2.93 -0.83 -4.44
CA VAL A 103 3.82 -1.81 -3.81
C VAL A 103 4.37 -1.26 -2.49
N GLY A 104 4.87 -0.02 -2.49
CA GLY A 104 5.33 0.63 -1.26
C GLY A 104 4.22 0.74 -0.21
N ASN A 105 3.03 1.21 -0.60
CA ASN A 105 1.88 1.26 0.31
C ASN A 105 1.47 -0.11 0.85
N PHE A 106 1.43 -1.12 -0.02
CA PHE A 106 1.05 -2.48 0.37
C PHE A 106 1.98 -3.00 1.46
N LEU A 107 3.30 -2.85 1.30
CA LEU A 107 4.27 -3.27 2.31
C LEU A 107 4.13 -2.49 3.63
N MET A 108 3.87 -1.17 3.55
CA MET A 108 3.59 -0.35 4.74
C MET A 108 2.39 -0.87 5.52
N TYR A 109 1.29 -1.22 4.85
CA TYR A 109 0.10 -1.75 5.50
C TYR A 109 0.29 -3.21 5.94
N LEU A 110 1.02 -4.02 5.16
CA LEU A 110 1.28 -5.41 5.49
C LEU A 110 2.02 -5.53 6.84
N GLY A 111 3.05 -4.71 7.07
CA GLY A 111 3.75 -4.72 8.35
C GLY A 111 2.84 -4.29 9.52
N ALA A 112 1.91 -3.36 9.31
CA ALA A 112 0.94 -2.97 10.33
C ALA A 112 -0.14 -4.03 10.61
N VAL A 113 -0.54 -4.81 9.59
CA VAL A 113 -1.52 -5.89 9.73
C VAL A 113 -0.90 -7.14 10.34
N LEU A 114 0.39 -7.39 10.09
CA LEU A 114 1.13 -8.49 10.69
C LEU A 114 1.42 -8.26 12.18
N PHE A 115 1.54 -7.00 12.61
CA PHE A 115 1.72 -6.64 14.01
C PHE A 115 0.52 -7.05 14.88
#